data_AF-A0A960PF20-F1
#
_entry.id   AF-A0A960PF20-F1
#
_cell.length_a   1.000
_cell.length_b   1.000
_cell.length_c   1.000
_cell.angle_alpha   90.00
_cell.angle_beta   90.00
_cell.angle_gamma   90.00
#
_symmetry.space_group_name_H-M   'P 1'
#
loop_
_entity.id
_entity.type
_entity.pdbx_description
1 polymer ?
#
loop_
_entity_poly.entity_id
_entity_poly.type
_entity_poly.pdbx_seq_one_letter_code
_entity_poly.pdbx_strand_id
1 'polypeptide(L)'
;MEEEEKEEIEIVPKKRSLFPISPDDIVDNALQNLDEKQARQVTQKAADEVVKIAVEKRRAEYRNSAAREEMRNAVENANVLDQRGGQYKINSTFETASGTTNVEIQNSKESVIPVKLLFWVIGIIAVVAVLLLAFFRG
;
A
#
# COMPACT_ATOMS: atom_id res chain seq x y z
N MET A 1 -22.47 -21.89 35.42
CA MET A 1 -21.85 -21.51 34.14
C MET A 1 -20.56 -20.85 34.54
N GLU A 2 -19.54 -21.68 34.73
CA GLU A 2 -18.20 -21.29 35.18
C GLU A 2 -17.39 -20.95 33.93
N GLU A 3 -16.90 -19.72 33.83
CA GLU A 3 -15.90 -19.34 32.83
C GLU A 3 -14.53 -19.44 33.49
N GLU A 4 -13.76 -20.45 33.09
CA GLU A 4 -12.36 -20.64 33.48
C GLU A 4 -11.48 -19.57 32.80
N GLU A 5 -10.97 -18.62 33.59
CA GLU A 5 -9.84 -17.77 33.19
C GLU A 5 -8.58 -18.63 33.03
N LYS A 6 -8.10 -18.77 31.79
CA LYS A 6 -6.80 -19.40 31.52
C LYS A 6 -5.70 -18.38 31.78
N GLU A 7 -5.10 -18.44 32.96
CA GLU A 7 -3.81 -17.81 33.23
C GLU A 7 -2.70 -18.49 32.41
N GLU A 8 -2.21 -17.79 31.38
CA GLU A 8 -1.06 -18.20 30.59
C GLU A 8 0.21 -17.93 31.41
N ILE A 9 0.69 -18.94 32.13
CA ILE A 9 1.91 -18.85 32.94
C ILE A 9 3.12 -18.73 31.97
N GLU A 10 3.67 -17.52 31.84
CA GLU A 10 4.92 -17.27 31.09
C GLU A 10 6.14 -17.80 31.90
N ILE A 11 6.45 -19.11 31.76
CA ILE A 11 7.58 -19.79 32.44
C ILE A 11 8.91 -19.57 31.71
N VAL A 12 9.28 -18.33 31.40
CA VAL A 12 10.67 -18.03 31.01
C VAL A 12 11.09 -16.70 31.64
N PRO A 13 12.05 -16.70 32.58
CA PRO A 13 12.60 -15.45 33.07
C PRO A 13 13.35 -14.77 31.92
N LYS A 14 12.78 -13.71 31.36
CA LYS A 14 13.48 -12.79 30.46
C LYS A 14 14.71 -12.29 31.23
N LYS A 15 15.90 -12.74 30.82
CA LYS A 15 17.18 -12.25 31.35
C LYS A 15 17.22 -10.75 31.11
N ARG A 16 16.79 -9.95 32.08
CA ARG A 16 17.00 -8.52 32.10
C ARG A 16 18.49 -8.32 32.35
N SER A 17 19.23 -7.94 31.32
CA SER A 17 20.61 -7.49 31.47
C SER A 17 20.63 -6.43 32.56
N LEU A 18 21.44 -6.64 33.59
CA LEU A 18 21.53 -5.76 34.76
C LEU A 18 22.22 -4.42 34.45
N PHE A 19 22.65 -4.24 33.20
CA PHE A 19 23.12 -2.97 32.66
C PHE A 19 22.52 -2.84 31.25
N PRO A 20 21.42 -2.09 31.05
CA PRO A 20 21.04 -1.65 29.72
C PRO A 20 22.05 -0.57 29.32
N ILE A 21 23.21 -0.98 28.81
CA ILE A 21 24.16 -0.02 28.24
C ILE A 21 23.53 0.41 26.92
N SER A 22 23.08 1.67 26.84
CA SER A 22 22.58 2.21 25.58
C SER A 22 23.74 2.25 24.58
N PRO A 23 23.52 2.01 23.27
CA PRO A 23 24.55 2.26 22.26
C PRO A 23 25.19 3.65 22.40
N ASP A 24 24.40 4.64 22.81
CA ASP A 24 24.87 6.01 23.06
C ASP A 24 25.89 6.08 24.21
N ASP A 25 25.68 5.33 25.30
CA ASP A 25 26.59 5.30 26.45
C ASP A 25 27.96 4.67 26.10
N ILE A 26 27.97 3.72 25.16
CA ILE A 26 29.20 3.08 24.66
C ILE A 26 29.98 4.06 23.80
N VAL A 27 29.28 4.80 22.93
CA VAL A 27 29.88 5.79 22.04
C VAL A 27 30.45 6.95 22.83
N ASP A 28 29.72 7.50 23.80
CA ASP A 28 30.17 8.63 24.60
C ASP A 28 31.42 8.29 25.44
N ASN A 29 31.46 7.09 26.02
CA ASN A 29 32.62 6.62 26.76
C ASN A 29 33.83 6.37 25.84
N ALA A 30 33.60 5.85 24.64
CA ALA A 30 34.64 5.68 23.62
C ALA A 30 35.20 7.03 23.14
N LEU A 31 34.36 8.05 23.00
CA LEU A 31 34.74 9.40 22.56
C LEU A 31 35.52 10.17 23.64
N GLN A 32 35.21 9.97 24.92
CA GLN A 32 35.88 10.64 26.04
C GLN A 32 37.32 10.15 26.27
N ASN A 33 37.65 8.95 25.80
CA ASN A 33 38.98 8.33 25.98
C ASN A 33 39.87 8.41 24.72
N LEU A 34 39.50 9.24 23.73
CA LEU A 34 40.28 9.38 22.50
C LEU A 34 41.50 10.28 22.71
N ASP A 35 42.66 9.83 22.23
CA ASP A 35 43.83 10.68 22.05
C ASP A 35 43.61 11.70 20.91
N GLU A 36 44.37 12.80 20.90
CA GLU A 36 44.17 13.93 19.98
C GLU A 36 44.21 13.50 18.49
N LYS A 37 45.05 12.52 18.15
CA LYS A 37 45.11 11.93 16.81
C LYS A 37 43.87 11.10 16.47
N GLN A 38 43.32 10.36 17.43
CA GLN A 38 42.13 9.53 17.24
C GLN A 38 40.88 10.41 17.12
N ALA A 39 40.78 11.47 17.94
CA ALA A 39 39.71 12.45 17.84
C ALA A 39 39.65 13.09 16.45
N ARG A 40 40.80 13.45 15.87
CA ARG A 40 40.87 13.97 14.49
C ARG A 40 40.40 12.95 13.45
N GLN A 41 40.82 11.69 13.56
CA GLN A 41 40.38 10.62 12.64
C GLN A 41 38.88 10.33 12.73
N VAL A 42 38.33 10.29 13.94
CA VAL A 42 36.89 10.09 14.16
C VAL A 42 36.10 11.27 13.61
N THR A 43 36.56 12.50 13.85
CA THR A 43 35.93 13.71 13.31
C THR A 43 35.93 13.70 11.78
N GLN A 44 37.06 13.32 11.16
CA GLN A 44 37.16 13.22 9.71
C GLN A 44 36.18 12.17 9.15
N LYS A 45 36.16 10.98 9.75
CA LYS A 45 35.26 9.90 9.31
C LYS A 45 33.78 10.24 9.54
N ALA A 46 33.47 10.93 10.63
CA ALA A 46 32.12 11.41 10.91
C ALA A 46 31.70 12.46 9.87
N ALA A 47 32.58 13.39 9.51
CA ALA A 47 32.30 14.38 8.46
C ALA A 47 32.02 13.70 7.11
N ASP A 48 32.81 12.69 6.73
CA ASP A 48 32.61 11.93 5.49
C ASP A 48 31.27 11.19 5.47
N GLU A 49 30.91 10.51 6.57
CA GLU A 49 29.62 9.81 6.68
C GLU A 49 28.43 10.76 6.72
N VAL A 50 28.55 11.93 7.37
CA VAL A 50 27.49 12.95 7.33
C VAL A 50 27.23 13.43 5.91
N VAL A 51 28.29 13.69 5.13
CA VAL A 51 28.16 14.07 3.71
C VAL A 51 27.49 12.96 2.92
N LYS A 52 27.90 11.71 3.11
CA LYS A 52 27.30 10.55 2.44
C LYS A 52 25.81 10.40 2.77
N ILE A 53 25.43 10.48 4.03
CA ILE A 53 24.04 10.44 4.48
C ILE A 53 23.23 11.58 3.85
N ALA A 54 23.79 12.80 3.78
CA ALA A 54 23.12 13.93 3.15
C ALA A 54 22.89 13.70 1.64
N VAL A 55 23.86 13.14 0.93
CA VAL A 55 23.73 12.77 -0.49
C VAL A 55 22.67 11.69 -0.68
N GLU A 56 22.69 10.64 0.13
CA GLU A 56 21.71 9.55 0.07
C GLU A 56 20.30 10.04 0.37
N LYS A 57 20.13 10.89 1.39
CA LYS A 57 18.86 11.53 1.72
C LYS A 57 18.35 12.35 0.54
N ARG A 58 19.19 13.20 -0.05
CA ARG A 58 18.80 14.03 -1.20
C ARG A 58 18.43 13.17 -2.40
N ARG A 59 19.16 12.09 -2.66
CA ARG A 59 18.84 11.13 -3.72
C ARG A 59 17.50 10.43 -3.47
N ALA A 60 17.23 10.04 -2.23
CA ALA A 60 15.96 9.42 -1.84
C ALA A 60 14.79 10.39 -1.98
N GLU A 61 14.96 11.66 -1.58
CA GLU A 61 13.96 12.71 -1.79
C GLU A 61 13.67 12.93 -3.28
N TYR A 62 14.70 13.00 -4.13
CA TYR A 62 14.51 13.11 -5.57
C TYR A 62 13.73 11.92 -6.14
N ARG A 63 14.10 10.67 -5.78
CA ARG A 63 13.35 9.48 -6.22
C ARG A 63 11.89 9.52 -5.78
N ASN A 64 11.64 9.92 -4.53
CA ASN A 64 10.28 10.04 -4.00
C ASN A 64 9.47 11.12 -4.73
N SER A 65 10.08 12.26 -5.04
CA SER A 65 9.43 13.33 -5.80
C SER A 65 9.06 12.89 -7.23
N ALA A 66 9.98 12.22 -7.93
CA ALA A 66 9.74 11.67 -9.27
C ALA A 66 8.64 10.62 -9.25
N ALA A 67 8.68 9.68 -8.29
CA ALA A 67 7.64 8.66 -8.14
C ALA A 67 6.25 9.25 -7.86
N ARG A 68 6.18 10.34 -7.06
CA ARG A 68 4.91 11.05 -6.83
C ARG A 68 4.35 11.68 -8.10
N GLU A 69 5.21 12.25 -8.94
CA GLU A 69 4.80 12.85 -10.20
C GLU A 69 4.34 11.79 -11.21
N GLU A 70 5.05 10.66 -11.30
CA GLU A 70 4.63 9.51 -12.10
C GLU A 70 3.29 8.92 -11.63
N MET A 71 3.10 8.78 -10.32
CA MET A 71 1.82 8.35 -9.74
C MET A 71 0.68 9.31 -10.09
N ARG A 72 0.93 10.62 -10.01
CA ARG A 72 -0.06 11.64 -10.37
C ARG A 72 -0.46 11.52 -11.84
N ASN A 73 0.51 11.35 -12.73
CA ASN A 73 0.27 11.16 -14.16
C ASN A 73 -0.51 9.87 -14.45
N ALA A 74 -0.21 8.77 -13.75
CA ALA A 74 -0.95 7.51 -13.88
C ALA A 74 -2.42 7.66 -13.47
N VAL A 75 -2.70 8.36 -12.36
CA VAL A 75 -4.07 8.65 -11.91
C VAL A 75 -4.81 9.56 -12.88
N GLU A 76 -4.15 10.60 -13.40
CA GLU A 76 -4.77 11.52 -14.36
C GLU A 76 -5.15 10.79 -15.66
N ASN A 77 -4.25 9.94 -16.18
CA ASN A 77 -4.53 9.10 -17.35
C ASN A 77 -5.67 8.11 -17.10
N ALA A 78 -5.74 7.51 -15.90
CA ALA A 78 -6.85 6.64 -15.53
C ALA A 78 -8.19 7.39 -15.56
N ASN A 79 -8.22 8.63 -15.04
CA ASN A 79 -9.42 9.46 -15.03
C ASN A 79 -9.90 9.84 -16.45
N VAL A 80 -8.98 10.12 -17.38
CA VAL A 80 -9.33 10.36 -18.79
C VAL A 80 -9.94 9.11 -19.43
N LEU A 81 -9.42 7.92 -19.12
CA LEU A 81 -9.96 6.66 -19.62
C LEU A 81 -11.34 6.35 -19.02
N ASP A 82 -11.55 6.71 -17.76
CA ASP A 82 -12.83 6.57 -17.07
C ASP A 82 -13.94 7.40 -17.72
N GLN A 83 -13.64 8.66 -18.03
CA GLN A 83 -14.57 9.57 -18.71
C GLN A 83 -14.97 9.10 -20.11
N ARG A 84 -14.10 8.34 -20.80
CA ARG A 84 -14.41 7.75 -22.11
C ARG A 84 -15.31 6.52 -22.01
N GLY A 85 -15.59 6.02 -20.81
CA GLY A 85 -16.59 4.99 -20.55
C GLY A 85 -16.22 3.59 -21.08
N GLY A 86 -14.93 3.32 -21.29
CA GLY A 86 -14.43 1.99 -21.68
C GLY A 86 -14.05 1.11 -20.49
N GLN A 87 -13.87 -0.20 -20.73
CA GLN A 87 -13.19 -1.08 -19.77
C GLN A 87 -11.69 -0.86 -19.87
N TYR A 88 -10.99 -0.72 -18.74
CA TYR A 88 -9.54 -0.54 -18.73
C TYR A 88 -8.90 -1.20 -17.51
N LYS A 89 -7.64 -1.60 -17.67
CA LYS A 89 -6.76 -2.09 -16.62
C LYS A 89 -5.39 -1.41 -16.77
N ILE A 90 -4.96 -0.70 -15.74
CA ILE A 90 -3.65 -0.04 -15.68
C ILE A 90 -2.83 -0.74 -14.61
N ASN A 91 -1.66 -1.25 -15.00
CA ASN A 91 -0.67 -1.81 -14.07
C ASN A 91 0.53 -0.87 -14.04
N SER A 92 0.94 -0.43 -12.85
CA SER A 92 2.10 0.43 -12.69
C SER A 92 2.91 0.05 -11.46
N THR A 93 4.23 0.01 -11.61
CA THR A 93 5.18 -0.28 -10.53
C THR A 93 5.98 0.98 -10.26
N PHE A 94 5.95 1.46 -9.01
CA PHE A 94 6.62 2.69 -8.59
C PHE A 94 7.71 2.37 -7.57
N GLU A 95 8.89 2.97 -7.74
CA GLU A 95 9.95 2.92 -6.74
C GLU A 95 9.78 4.05 -5.72
N THR A 96 9.40 3.70 -4.49
CA THR A 96 9.22 4.61 -3.37
C THR A 96 10.39 4.54 -2.39
N ALA A 97 10.47 5.50 -1.45
CA ALA A 97 11.53 5.52 -0.44
C ALA A 97 11.58 4.26 0.45
N SER A 98 10.47 3.52 0.58
CA SER A 98 10.39 2.27 1.35
C SER A 98 10.51 0.99 0.50
N GLY A 99 10.64 1.08 -0.83
CA GLY A 99 10.68 -0.07 -1.73
C GLY A 99 9.77 0.08 -2.96
N THR A 100 9.40 -1.03 -3.59
CA THR A 100 8.54 -1.05 -4.78
C THR A 100 7.06 -1.14 -4.40
N THR A 101 6.23 -0.29 -5.01
CA THR A 101 4.77 -0.29 -4.84
C THR A 101 4.12 -0.63 -6.18
N ASN A 102 3.31 -1.68 -6.21
CA ASN A 102 2.51 -2.05 -7.38
C ASN A 102 1.10 -1.48 -7.24
N VAL A 103 0.66 -0.72 -8.23
CA VAL A 103 -0.69 -0.14 -8.31
C VAL A 103 -1.41 -0.74 -9.51
N GLU A 104 -2.55 -1.36 -9.25
CA GLU A 104 -3.47 -1.86 -10.27
C GLU A 104 -4.77 -1.05 -10.20
N ILE A 105 -5.17 -0.44 -11.32
CA ILE A 105 -6.43 0.30 -11.45
C ILE A 105 -7.27 -0.40 -12.51
N GLN A 106 -8.46 -0.88 -12.13
CA GLN A 106 -9.37 -1.60 -13.02
C GLN A 106 -10.77 -0.96 -13.00
N ASN A 107 -11.36 -0.81 -14.19
CA ASN A 107 -12.80 -0.55 -14.35
C ASN A 107 -13.41 -1.68 -15.19
N SER A 108 -14.20 -2.53 -14.54
CA SER A 108 -15.05 -3.53 -15.18
C SER A 108 -16.52 -3.13 -15.03
N LYS A 109 -17.13 -2.70 -16.13
CA LYS A 109 -18.59 -2.58 -16.18
C LYS A 109 -19.18 -3.98 -16.12
N GLU A 110 -19.70 -4.38 -14.96
CA GLU A 110 -20.62 -5.52 -14.89
C GLU A 110 -21.83 -5.19 -15.77
N SER A 111 -22.08 -6.02 -16.78
CA SER A 111 -23.31 -5.95 -17.57
C SER A 111 -24.49 -6.37 -16.70
N VAL A 112 -24.93 -5.47 -15.82
CA VAL A 112 -26.23 -5.57 -15.18
C VAL A 112 -27.29 -5.39 -16.25
N ILE A 113 -27.88 -6.50 -16.70
CA ILE A 113 -29.07 -6.45 -17.55
C ILE A 113 -30.11 -5.61 -16.78
N PRO A 114 -30.58 -4.49 -17.34
CA PRO A 114 -31.52 -3.64 -16.62
C PRO A 114 -32.77 -4.47 -16.36
N VAL A 115 -33.14 -4.62 -15.08
CA VAL A 115 -34.30 -5.42 -14.63
C VAL A 115 -35.58 -5.07 -15.40
N LYS A 116 -35.70 -3.85 -15.91
CA LYS A 116 -36.78 -3.40 -16.81
C LYS A 116 -36.92 -4.24 -18.08
N LEU A 117 -35.81 -4.68 -18.68
CA LEU A 117 -35.82 -5.47 -19.91
C LEU A 117 -36.35 -6.89 -19.65
N LEU A 118 -36.07 -7.46 -18.48
CA LEU A 118 -36.61 -8.74 -18.05
C LEU A 118 -38.14 -8.69 -17.91
N PHE A 119 -38.67 -7.67 -17.23
CA PHE A 119 -40.12 -7.49 -17.07
C PHE A 119 -40.83 -7.25 -18.40
N TRP A 120 -40.20 -6.55 -19.34
CA TRP A 120 -40.78 -6.30 -20.67
C TRP A 120 -40.93 -7.60 -21.47
N VAL A 121 -39.89 -8.45 -21.47
CA VAL A 121 -39.93 -9.76 -22.14
C VAL A 121 -41.00 -10.67 -21.53
N ILE A 122 -41.08 -10.73 -20.18
CA ILE A 122 -42.11 -11.52 -19.50
C ILE A 122 -43.52 -11.02 -19.84
N GLY A 123 -43.71 -9.69 -19.88
CA GLY A 123 -44.99 -9.08 -20.24
C GLY A 123 -45.46 -9.47 -21.64
N ILE A 124 -44.56 -9.44 -22.63
CA ILE A 124 -44.89 -9.83 -24.01
C ILE A 124 -45.26 -11.31 -24.09
N ILE A 125 -44.49 -12.18 -23.43
CA ILE A 125 -44.77 -13.62 -23.41
C ILE A 125 -46.15 -13.88 -22.82
N ALA A 126 -46.51 -13.21 -21.72
CA ALA A 126 -47.82 -13.35 -21.10
C ALA A 126 -48.96 -12.90 -22.03
N VAL A 127 -48.81 -11.76 -22.73
CA VAL A 127 -49.82 -11.27 -23.68
C VAL A 127 -49.99 -12.23 -24.86
N VAL A 128 -48.88 -12.72 -25.44
CA VAL A 128 -48.92 -13.68 -26.55
C VAL A 128 -49.57 -15.00 -26.11
N ALA A 129 -49.25 -15.50 -24.91
CA ALA A 129 -49.86 -16.71 -24.38
C ALA A 129 -51.39 -16.56 -24.19
N VAL A 130 -51.85 -15.41 -23.69
CA VAL A 130 -53.29 -15.12 -23.55
C VAL A 130 -53.97 -15.05 -24.92
N LEU A 131 -53.35 -14.41 -25.91
CA LEU A 131 -53.91 -14.35 -27.27
C LEU A 131 -54.00 -15.74 -27.93
N LEU A 132 -52.98 -16.58 -27.77
CA LEU A 132 -53.02 -17.95 -28.26
C LEU A 132 -54.10 -18.78 -27.56
N LEU A 133 -54.23 -18.66 -26.24
CA LEU A 133 -55.27 -19.36 -25.49
C LEU A 133 -56.68 -18.91 -25.90
N ALA A 134 -56.87 -17.62 -26.18
CA ALA A 134 -58.14 -17.09 -26.68
C ALA A 134 -58.45 -17.62 -28.09
N PHE A 135 -57.45 -17.68 -28.97
CA PHE A 135 -57.60 -18.18 -30.33
C PHE A 135 -57.91 -19.68 -30.40
N PHE A 136 -57.33 -20.50 -29.51
CA PHE A 136 -57.62 -21.94 -29.47
C PHE A 136 -58.94 -22.30 -28.76
N ARG A 137 -59.55 -21.36 -28.03
CA ARG A 137 -60.82 -21.56 -27.31
C ARG A 137 -62.07 -21.04 -28.05
N GLY A 138 -61.88 -20.17 -29.05
CA GLY A 138 -62.97 -19.64 -29.90
C GLY A 138 -63.11 -20.49 -31.16
#